data_AF-W2H7B6-F1
#
_entry.id   AF-W2H7B6-F1
#
_cell.length_a   1.000
_cell.length_b   1.000
_cell.length_c   1.000
_cell.angle_alpha   90.00
_cell.angle_beta   90.00
_cell.angle_gamma   90.00
#
_symmetry.space_group_name_H-M   'P 1'
#
loop_
_entity.id
_entity.type
_entity.pdbx_description
1 polymer ?
#
loop_
_entity_poly.entity_id
_entity_poly.type
_entity_poly.pdbx_seq_one_letter_code
_entity_poly.pdbx_strand_id
1 'polypeptide(L)' 'MQSLQYRIPIYKITDLIDAVDDAYKTMSADTLDDIFLTLQSCMLCILKEDGGNQYKLPHMAKAKLRRANWF' A
#
# COMPACT_ATOMS: atom_id res chain seq x y z
N MET A 1 -8.31 -15.74 -2.04
CA MET A 1 -7.08 -16.51 -1.72
C MET A 1 -6.02 -15.51 -1.28
N GLN A 2 -5.70 -15.46 0.01
CA GLN A 2 -4.84 -14.45 0.61
C GLN A 2 -3.37 -14.84 0.36
N SER A 3 -2.69 -14.10 -0.51
CA SER A 3 -1.35 -14.39 -1.03
C SER A 3 -0.24 -14.51 0.02
N LEU A 4 -0.49 -14.05 1.25
CA LEU A 4 0.45 -14.08 2.37
C LEU A 4 0.60 -15.50 2.99
N GLN A 5 -0.46 -16.32 2.95
CA GLN A 5 -0.47 -17.66 3.57
C GLN A 5 0.46 -18.67 2.88
N TYR A 6 0.86 -18.41 1.64
CA TYR A 6 1.71 -19.33 0.88
C TYR A 6 3.21 -19.15 1.15
N ARG A 7 3.62 -18.06 1.81
CA ARG A 7 5.04 -17.71 1.99
C ARG A 7 5.58 -17.97 3.40
N ILE A 8 4.73 -18.21 4.38
CA ILE A 8 5.13 -18.42 5.77
C ILE A 8 4.37 -19.65 6.27
N PRO A 9 5.05 -20.74 6.69
CA PRO A 9 4.39 -21.79 7.45
C PRO A 9 4.01 -21.19 8.81
N ILE A 10 2.76 -20.76 8.96
CA ILE A 10 2.25 -20.16 10.20
C ILE A 10 1.89 -21.31 11.15
N TYR A 11 2.73 -21.56 12.15
CA TYR A 11 2.51 -22.64 13.12
C TYR A 11 1.54 -22.23 14.25
N LYS A 12 1.38 -20.91 14.55
CA LYS A 12 0.38 -20.34 15.49
C LYS A 12 -0.08 -18.93 15.07
N ILE A 13 -1.31 -18.56 15.42
CA ILE A 13 -1.89 -17.22 15.17
C ILE A 13 -1.06 -16.10 15.82
N THR A 14 -0.45 -16.35 16.98
CA THR A 14 0.42 -15.41 17.69
C THR A 14 1.60 -14.99 16.83
N ASP A 15 2.23 -15.96 16.16
CA ASP A 15 3.42 -15.72 15.34
C ASP A 15 3.07 -14.87 14.11
N LEU A 16 1.84 -15.00 13.60
CA LEU A 16 1.34 -14.14 12.53
C LEU A 16 1.10 -12.71 13.02
N ILE A 17 0.56 -12.53 14.22
CA ILE A 17 0.34 -11.20 14.81
C ILE A 17 1.68 -10.50 15.01
N ASP A 18 2.67 -11.18 15.57
CA ASP A 18 4.00 -10.64 15.81
C ASP A 18 4.70 -10.29 14.48
N ALA A 19 4.59 -11.14 13.47
CA ALA A 19 5.17 -10.87 12.14
C ALA A 19 4.52 -9.66 11.45
N VAL A 20 3.21 -9.47 11.62
CA VAL A 20 2.50 -8.30 11.06
C VAL A 20 2.89 -7.02 11.80
N ASP A 21 3.00 -7.07 13.12
CA ASP A 21 3.41 -5.93 13.95
C ASP A 21 4.85 -5.50 13.63
N ASP A 22 5.77 -6.45 13.50
CA ASP A 22 7.15 -6.18 13.11
C ASP A 22 7.24 -5.61 11.68
N ALA A 23 6.48 -6.17 10.73
CA ALA A 23 6.41 -5.63 9.37
C ALA A 23 5.88 -4.19 9.33
N TYR A 24 4.92 -3.85 10.21
CA TYR A 24 4.42 -2.48 10.33
C TYR A 24 5.47 -1.54 10.92
N LYS A 25 6.14 -1.96 12.02
CA LYS A 25 7.18 -1.16 12.69
C LYS A 25 8.42 -0.92 11.84
N THR A 26 8.78 -1.89 11.00
CA THR A 26 9.95 -1.81 10.12
C THR A 26 9.65 -1.13 8.77
N MET A 27 8.40 -0.77 8.50
CA MET A 27 8.01 -0.12 7.26
C MET A 27 8.64 1.27 7.16
N SER A 28 9.35 1.53 6.07
CA SER A 28 10.01 2.82 5.83
C SER A 28 9.00 3.95 5.59
N ALA A 29 9.37 5.18 5.95
CA ALA A 29 8.59 6.39 5.64
C ALA A 29 8.31 6.52 4.13
N ASP A 30 9.30 6.21 3.29
CA ASP A 30 9.17 6.14 1.84
C ASP A 30 8.04 5.21 1.37
N THR A 31 7.85 4.08 2.05
CA THR A 31 6.77 3.12 1.73
C THR A 31 5.41 3.67 2.18
N LEU A 32 5.35 4.34 3.33
CA LEU A 32 4.15 5.02 3.79
C LEU A 32 3.70 6.11 2.81
N ASP A 33 4.63 6.93 2.32
CA ASP A 33 4.34 7.98 1.32
C ASP A 33 3.85 7.40 0.00
N ASP A 34 4.48 6.31 -0.45
CA ASP A 34 4.06 5.61 -1.67
C ASP A 34 2.65 5.02 -1.53
N ILE A 35 2.28 4.51 -0.34
CA ILE A 35 0.93 4.03 -0.03
C ILE A 35 -0.05 5.21 -0.05
N PHE A 36 0.26 6.30 0.62
CA PHE A 36 -0.59 7.49 0.69
C PHE A 36 -0.91 8.05 -0.70
N LEU A 37 0.11 8.25 -1.54
CA LEU A 37 -0.06 8.71 -2.93
C LEU A 37 -0.95 7.77 -3.75
N THR A 38 -0.81 6.46 -3.54
CA THR A 38 -1.61 5.46 -4.27
C THR A 38 -3.08 5.54 -3.84
N LEU A 39 -3.34 5.66 -2.55
CA LEU A 39 -4.69 5.80 -2.00
C LEU A 39 -5.36 7.09 -2.47
N GLN A 40 -4.64 8.22 -2.42
CA GLN A 40 -5.13 9.49 -2.94
C GLN A 40 -5.49 9.39 -4.43
N SER A 41 -4.66 8.71 -5.22
CA SER A 41 -4.89 8.49 -6.63
C SER A 41 -6.15 7.64 -6.89
N CYS A 42 -6.34 6.55 -6.14
CA CYS A 42 -7.56 5.76 -6.18
C CYS A 42 -8.81 6.59 -5.87
N MET A 43 -8.78 7.39 -4.80
CA MET A 43 -9.92 8.23 -4.41
C MET A 43 -10.29 9.22 -5.52
N LEU A 44 -9.29 9.84 -6.16
CA LEU A 44 -9.53 10.73 -7.29
C LEU A 44 -10.17 10.01 -8.49
N CYS A 45 -9.76 8.77 -8.76
CA CYS A 45 -10.37 7.97 -9.82
C CYS A 45 -11.81 7.59 -9.49
N ILE A 46 -12.10 7.17 -8.25
CA ILE A 46 -13.48 6.88 -7.81
C ILE A 46 -14.37 8.10 -8.01
N LEU A 47 -13.90 9.30 -7.63
CA LEU A 47 -14.66 10.53 -7.82
C LEU A 47 -14.88 10.88 -9.31
N LYS A 48 -13.92 10.58 -10.19
CA LYS A 48 -14.06 10.81 -11.64
C LYS A 48 -15.04 9.85 -12.31
N GLU A 49 -15.13 8.62 -11.80
CA GLU A 49 -16.02 7.57 -12.32
C GLU A 49 -17.38 7.55 -11.58
N ASP A 50 -17.76 8.64 -10.90
CA ASP A 50 -19.02 8.77 -10.15
C ASP A 50 -19.26 7.64 -9.13
N GLY A 51 -18.21 7.27 -8.40
CA GLY A 51 -18.24 6.16 -7.44
C GLY A 51 -17.90 4.80 -8.04
N GLY A 52 -17.69 4.73 -9.36
CA GLY A 52 -17.27 3.52 -10.06
C GLY A 52 -15.82 3.10 -9.78
N ASN A 53 -15.57 1.82 -9.97
CA ASN A 53 -14.29 1.13 -9.76
C ASN A 53 -13.63 0.66 -11.07
N GLN A 54 -14.20 1.05 -12.21
CA GLN A 54 -13.70 0.71 -13.55
C GLN A 54 -12.59 1.67 -14.01
N TYR A 55 -11.63 1.95 -13.14
CA TYR A 55 -10.49 2.79 -13.46
C TYR A 55 -9.18 2.01 -13.44
N LYS A 56 -8.26 2.40 -14.33
CA LYS A 56 -6.87 1.93 -14.25
C LYS A 56 -6.16 2.74 -13.17
N LEU A 57 -5.42 2.06 -12.31
CA LEU A 57 -4.65 2.73 -11.27
C LEU A 57 -3.64 3.70 -11.93
N PRO A 58 -3.66 5.00 -11.59
CA PRO A 58 -2.75 5.96 -12.22
C PRO A 58 -1.30 5.72 -11.78
N HIS A 59 -0.37 5.79 -12.73
CA HIS A 59 1.05 5.72 -12.40
C HIS A 59 1.56 7.08 -11.92
N MET A 60 1.58 7.29 -10.60
CA MET A 60 1.93 8.57 -9.95
C MET A 60 3.43 8.93 -9.99
N ALA A 61 4.28 8.13 -10.65
CA ALA A 61 5.74 8.35 -10.73
C ALA A 61 6.36 8.70 -9.37
N LYS A 62 6.01 7.91 -8.33
CA LYS A 62 6.24 8.22 -6.91
C LYS A 62 7.71 8.55 -6.58
N ALA A 63 8.65 7.83 -7.18
CA ALA A 63 10.09 8.11 -7.05
C ALA A 63 10.52 9.49 -7.59
N LYS A 64 9.81 10.03 -8.60
CA LYS A 64 10.05 11.40 -9.10
C LYS A 64 9.53 12.45 -8.13
N LEU A 65 8.36 12.22 -7.55
CA LEU A 65 7.75 13.13 -6.56
C LEU A 65 8.61 13.22 -5.29
N ARG A 66 9.14 12.08 -4.82
CA ARG A 66 10.07 12.03 -3.69
C ARG A 66 11.35 12.83 -3.94
N ARG A 67 11.95 12.69 -5.13
CA ARG A 67 13.14 13.48 -5.54
C ARG A 67 12.88 14.98 -5.63
N ALA A 68 11.64 15.37 -5.87
CA ALA A 68 11.25 16.78 -5.92
C ALA A 68 10.85 17.34 -4.54
N ASN A 69 11.03 16.56 -3.45
CA ASN A 69 10.74 16.93 -2.06
C ASN A 69 9.32 17.49 -1.88
N TRP A 70 8.35 16.84 -2.51
CA TRP A 70 6.92 17.17 -2.33
C TRP A 70 6.35 16.75 -0.96
N PHE A 71 7.16 16.05 -0.15
CA PHE A 71 6.89 15.64 1.22
C PHE A 71 7.99 16.21 2.14
#